data_AF-A0A2G6QH27-F1
#
_entry.id   AF-A0A2G6QH27-F1
#
_cell.length_a   1.000
_cell.length_b   1.000
_cell.length_c   1.000
_cell.angle_alpha   90.00
_cell.angle_beta   90.00
_cell.angle_gamma   90.00
#
_symmetry.space_group_name_H-M   'P 1'
#
loop_
_entity.id
_entity.type
_entity.pdbx_description
1 polymer ?
#
loop_
_entity_poly.entity_id
_entity_poly.type
_entity_poly.pdbx_seq_one_letter_code
_entity_poly.pdbx_strand_id
1 'polypeptide(L)'
;MHNFNVVQKIMAFRKGAGLTSKRLAEMADITPSMLSKIEKGITNPSLQTLKLISVALTIPLFNFFLEDTNTEELVVRADHRKK
;
A
#
# COMPACT_ATOMS: atom_id res chain seq x y z
N MET A 1 -8.63 -12.25 -4.37
CA MET A 1 -7.20 -12.00 -4.09
C MET A 1 -6.87 -10.55 -4.44
N HIS A 2 -6.90 -9.63 -3.47
CA HIS A 2 -6.74 -8.19 -3.68
C HIS A 2 -5.33 -7.70 -3.22
N ASN A 3 -4.25 -8.42 -3.58
CA ASN A 3 -2.88 -8.05 -3.17
C ASN A 3 -2.29 -6.85 -3.94
N PHE A 4 -2.90 -6.44 -5.06
CA PHE A 4 -2.40 -5.33 -5.87
C PHE A 4 -2.47 -3.99 -5.14
N ASN A 5 -3.39 -3.82 -4.18
CA ASN A 5 -3.62 -2.53 -3.52
C ASN A 5 -2.44 -2.11 -2.62
N VAL A 6 -1.95 -3.03 -1.78
CA VAL A 6 -0.89 -2.76 -0.79
C VAL A 6 0.41 -2.30 -1.47
N VAL A 7 0.84 -3.01 -2.52
CA VAL A 7 2.07 -2.67 -3.26
C VAL A 7 1.96 -1.28 -3.91
N GLN A 8 0.81 -0.97 -4.50
CA GLN A 8 0.56 0.34 -5.12
C GLN A 8 0.55 1.46 -4.07
N LYS A 9 -0.04 1.23 -2.89
CA LYS A 9 -0.03 2.19 -1.79
C LYS A 9 1.39 2.46 -1.30
N ILE A 10 2.23 1.43 -1.11
CA ILE A 10 3.65 1.60 -0.74
C ILE A 10 4.38 2.48 -1.76
N MET A 11 4.21 2.19 -3.06
CA MET A 11 4.80 2.99 -4.13
C MET A 11 4.29 4.43 -4.12
N ALA A 12 2.99 4.64 -3.91
CA ALA A 12 2.37 5.96 -3.87
C ALA A 12 2.91 6.80 -2.70
N PHE A 13 2.95 6.24 -1.49
CA PHE A 13 3.51 6.92 -0.32
C PHE A 13 5.00 7.22 -0.48
N ARG A 14 5.78 6.27 -1.02
CA ARG A 14 7.20 6.52 -1.30
C ARG A 14 7.41 7.68 -2.27
N LYS A 15 6.66 7.69 -3.38
CA LYS A 15 6.74 8.76 -4.38
C LYS A 15 6.27 10.09 -3.82
N GLY A 16 5.20 10.11 -3.03
CA GLY A 16 4.71 11.30 -2.34
C GLY A 16 5.71 11.87 -1.34
N ALA A 17 6.52 11.01 -0.71
CA ALA A 17 7.63 11.42 0.14
C ALA A 17 8.90 11.83 -0.63
N GLY A 18 8.91 11.78 -1.97
CA GLY A 18 10.08 12.11 -2.80
C GLY A 18 11.25 11.12 -2.67
N LEU A 19 11.01 9.91 -2.13
CA LEU A 19 12.06 8.94 -1.85
C LEU A 19 12.32 8.02 -3.04
N THR A 20 13.59 7.71 -3.31
CA THR A 20 13.97 6.61 -4.21
C THR A 20 13.75 5.26 -3.52
N SER A 21 13.57 4.18 -4.28
CA SER A 21 13.45 2.84 -3.70
C SER A 21 14.70 2.48 -2.88
N LYS A 22 15.90 2.84 -3.36
CA LYS A 22 17.13 2.66 -2.59
C LYS A 22 17.07 3.37 -1.25
N ARG A 23 16.64 4.64 -1.24
CA ARG A 23 16.58 5.44 -0.01
C ARG A 23 15.55 4.90 0.99
N LEU A 24 14.36 4.52 0.51
CA LEU A 24 13.37 3.92 1.38
C LEU A 24 13.85 2.58 1.97
N ALA A 25 14.54 1.77 1.17
CA ALA A 25 15.07 0.49 1.63
C ALA A 25 16.11 0.69 2.75
N GLU A 26 17.03 1.64 2.57
CA GLU A 26 18.00 2.03 3.62
C GLU A 26 17.30 2.51 4.90
N MET A 27 16.26 3.33 4.77
CA MET A 27 15.52 3.85 5.93
C MET A 27 14.68 2.78 6.65
N ALA A 28 14.18 1.78 5.91
CA ALA A 28 13.40 0.68 6.43
C ALA A 28 14.25 -0.51 6.88
N ASP A 29 15.59 -0.39 6.85
CA ASP A 29 16.54 -1.46 7.17
C ASP A 29 16.28 -2.76 6.40
N ILE A 30 16.00 -2.62 5.10
CA ILE A 30 15.83 -3.74 4.16
C ILE A 30 16.73 -3.56 2.94
N THR A 31 16.98 -4.64 2.22
CA THR A 31 17.80 -4.54 1.01
C THR A 31 17.06 -3.81 -0.12
N PRO A 32 17.74 -2.99 -0.94
CA PRO A 32 17.13 -2.36 -2.11
C PRO A 32 16.52 -3.37 -3.09
N SER A 33 17.11 -4.56 -3.19
CA SER A 33 16.58 -5.68 -4.00
C SER A 33 15.25 -6.18 -3.47
N MET A 34 15.11 -6.32 -2.14
CA MET A 34 13.86 -6.74 -1.50
C MET A 34 12.75 -5.70 -1.77
N LEU A 35 13.01 -4.41 -1.54
CA LEU A 35 12.01 -3.38 -1.82
C LEU A 35 11.63 -3.36 -3.31
N SER A 36 12.60 -3.50 -4.23
CA SER A 36 12.29 -3.55 -5.67
C SER A 36 11.41 -4.75 -6.04
N LYS A 37 11.63 -5.93 -5.44
CA LYS A 37 10.78 -7.10 -5.65
C LYS A 37 9.38 -6.89 -5.10
N ILE A 38 9.24 -6.21 -3.96
CA ILE A 38 7.95 -5.86 -3.36
C ILE A 38 7.19 -4.90 -4.28
N GLU A 39 7.82 -3.82 -4.72
CA GLU A 39 7.19 -2.82 -5.61
C GLU A 39 6.80 -3.38 -6.98
N LYS A 40 7.51 -4.42 -7.46
CA LYS A 40 7.15 -5.14 -8.69
C LYS A 40 6.10 -6.24 -8.49
N GLY A 41 5.63 -6.46 -7.26
CA GLY A 41 4.69 -7.54 -6.93
C GLY A 41 5.27 -8.95 -7.07
N ILE A 42 6.61 -9.09 -7.16
CA ILE A 42 7.30 -10.38 -7.31
C ILE A 42 7.30 -11.15 -5.99
N THR A 43 7.32 -10.44 -4.87
CA THR A 43 7.30 -11.04 -3.54
C THR A 43 6.23 -10.40 -2.68
N ASN A 44 5.53 -11.21 -1.90
CA ASN A 44 4.61 -10.70 -0.89
C ASN A 44 5.43 -10.28 0.34
N PRO A 45 5.41 -8.99 0.71
CA PRO A 45 6.08 -8.55 1.93
C PRO A 45 5.42 -9.19 3.16
N SER A 46 6.22 -9.55 4.16
CA SER A 46 5.70 -9.96 5.46
C SER A 46 5.09 -8.76 6.20
N LEU A 47 4.23 -9.01 7.20
CA LEU A 47 3.74 -7.95 8.08
C LEU A 47 4.88 -7.16 8.76
N GLN A 48 5.97 -7.85 9.10
CA GLN A 48 7.15 -7.20 9.69
C GLN A 48 7.80 -6.25 8.69
N THR A 49 7.95 -6.66 7.44
CA THR A 49 8.49 -5.80 6.37
C THR A 49 7.59 -4.60 6.12
N LEU A 50 6.26 -4.79 6.10
CA LEU A 50 5.31 -3.69 5.97
C LEU A 50 5.43 -2.71 7.15
N LYS A 51 5.57 -3.21 8.38
CA LYS A 51 5.79 -2.37 9.58
C LYS A 51 7.07 -1.55 9.48
N LEU A 52 8.18 -2.14 9.02
CA LEU A 52 9.44 -1.41 8.82
C LEU A 52 9.27 -0.29 7.79
N ILE A 53 8.61 -0.59 6.67
CA ILE A 53 8.32 0.39 5.62
C ILE A 53 7.40 1.50 6.13
N SER A 54 6.36 1.19 6.91
CA SER A 54 5.45 2.20 7.46
C SER A 54 6.16 3.15 8.43
N VAL A 55 7.05 2.61 9.28
CA VAL A 55 7.88 3.41 10.18
C VAL A 55 8.84 4.31 9.39
N ALA A 56 9.51 3.79 8.36
CA ALA A 56 10.40 4.58 7.51
C ALA A 56 9.67 5.69 6.74
N LEU A 57 8.43 5.46 6.31
CA LEU A 57 7.59 6.45 5.66
C LEU A 57 6.88 7.40 6.64
N THR A 58 7.03 7.17 7.95
CA THR A 58 6.35 7.94 9.01
C THR A 58 4.82 7.97 8.84
N ILE A 59 4.25 6.82 8.46
CA ILE A 59 2.80 6.65 8.30
C ILE A 59 2.29 5.45 9.12
N PRO A 60 1.01 5.44 9.50
CA PRO A 60 0.41 4.26 10.12
C PRO A 60 0.38 3.06 9.16
N LEU A 61 0.63 1.86 9.69
CA LEU A 61 0.65 0.61 8.91
C LEU A 61 -0.67 0.34 8.15
N PHE A 62 -1.80 0.71 8.76
CA PHE A 62 -3.12 0.49 8.15
C PHE A 62 -3.31 1.29 6.85
N ASN A 63 -2.54 2.35 6.61
CA ASN A 63 -2.63 3.14 5.39
C ASN A 63 -2.36 2.32 4.12
N PHE A 64 -1.58 1.23 4.21
CA PHE A 64 -1.36 0.35 3.06
C PHE A 64 -2.60 -0.48 2.69
N PHE A 65 -3.57 -0.60 3.59
CA PHE A 65 -4.76 -1.43 3.43
C PHE A 65 -6.04 -0.61 3.30
N LEU A 66 -5.97 0.72 3.42
CA LEU A 66 -7.12 1.59 3.20
C LEU A 66 -7.52 1.57 1.72
N GLU A 67 -8.70 1.03 1.47
CA GLU A 67 -9.37 1.13 0.18
C GLU A 67 -10.29 2.34 0.21
N ASP A 68 -10.24 3.17 -0.83
CA ASP A 68 -11.23 4.22 -1.04
C ASP A 68 -12.54 3.51 -1.38
N THR A 69 -13.37 3.30 -0.37
CA THR A 69 -14.66 2.64 -0.54
C THR A 69 -15.55 3.60 -1.32
N ASN A 70 -15.92 3.24 -2.55
CA ASN A 70 -16.87 4.03 -3.30
C ASN A 70 -18.25 3.93 -2.63
N THR A 71 -18.57 4.91 -1.78
CA THR A 71 -19.83 4.97 -1.05
C THR A 71 -21.04 5.12 -1.96
N GLU A 72 -20.88 5.45 -3.25
CA GLU A 72 -21.98 5.51 -4.20
C GLU A 72 -22.65 4.16 -4.43
N GLU A 73 -21.89 3.06 -4.35
CA GLU A 73 -22.44 1.70 -4.46
C GLU A 73 -23.19 1.26 -3.18
N LEU A 74 -22.96 1.93 -2.05
CA LEU A 74 -23.63 1.65 -0.77
C LEU A 74 -24.98 2.36 -0.66
N VAL A 75 -25.29 3.30 -1.56
CA VAL A 75 -26.56 4.05 -1.57
C VAL A 75 -27.55 3.38 -2.51
N VAL A 76 -28.51 2.64 -1.96
CA VAL A 76 -29.66 2.15 -2.74
C VAL A 76 -30.63 3.30 -2.99
N ARG A 77 -30.62 3.82 -4.21
CA ARG A 77 -31.60 4.81 -4.68
C ARG A 77 -32.95 4.12 -4.98
N ALA A 78 -34.03 4.90 -4.92
CA ALA A 78 -35.41 4.38 -4.97
C ALA A 78 -35.72 3.60 -6.27
N ASP A 79 -35.02 3.91 -7.35
CA ASP A 79 -35.03 3.30 -8.68
C ASP A 79 -34.29 1.94 -8.77
N HIS A 80 -33.41 1.63 -7.81
CA HIS A 80 -32.58 0.41 -7.80
C HIS A 80 -33.01 -0.65 -6.77
N ARG A 81 -34.13 -0.47 -6.05
CA ARG A 81 -34.67 -1.53 -5.16
C ARG A 81 -35.13 -2.73 -5.99
N LYS A 82 -34.57 -3.92 -5.72
CA LYS A 82 -35.20 -5.18 -6.15
C LYS A 82 -36.57 -5.30 -5.49
N LYS A 83 -37.59 -5.61 -6.30
CA LYS A 83 -38.94 -5.96 -5.84
C LYS A 83 -38.94 -7.27 -5.07
#